data_AF-A0A4P2V3H8-F1
#
_entry.id   AF-A0A4P2V3H8-F1
#
_cell.length_a   1.000
_cell.length_b   1.000
_cell.length_c   1.000
_cell.angle_alpha   90.00
_cell.angle_beta   90.00
_cell.angle_gamma   90.00
#
_symmetry.space_group_name_H-M   'P 1'
#
loop_
_entity.id
_entity.type
_entity.pdbx_description
1 polymer ?
#
loop_
_entity_poly.entity_id
_entity_poly.type
_entity_poly.pdbx_seq_one_letter_code
_entity_poly.pdbx_strand_id
1 'polypeptide(L)' 'MKFKIGYVLKKLCNNIKIICISYYIYNFKYKKLILKNLYIKVYDFRNEIMINDYIIIRFYKKSKDCNNRIVKVL' A
#
# COMPACT_ATOMS: atom_id res chain seq x y z
N MET A 1 -12.39 3.59 10.63
CA MET A 1 -11.77 3.25 9.32
C MET A 1 -10.33 3.74 9.33
N LYS A 2 -9.33 2.85 9.30
CA LYS A 2 -7.91 3.24 9.38
C LYS A 2 -7.36 3.50 7.97
N PHE A 3 -6.87 4.72 7.73
CA PHE A 3 -6.08 5.04 6.55
C PHE A 3 -4.67 4.45 6.71
N LYS A 4 -4.06 4.05 5.61
CA LYS A 4 -2.64 3.66 5.57
C LYS A 4 -1.92 4.47 4.50
N ILE A 5 -0.63 4.71 4.73
CA ILE A 5 0.26 5.35 3.77
C ILE A 5 1.21 4.28 3.26
N GLY A 6 1.46 4.27 1.96
CA GLY A 6 2.46 3.42 1.35
C GLY A 6 2.96 4.05 0.06
N TYR A 7 4.02 3.47 -0.49
CA TYR A 7 4.59 3.92 -1.76
C TYR A 7 4.39 2.88 -2.85
N VAL A 8 4.38 3.32 -4.10
CA VAL A 8 4.19 2.47 -5.27
C VAL A 8 5.49 1.79 -5.61
N LEU A 9 5.56 0.48 -5.38
CA LEU A 9 6.76 -0.30 -5.64
C LEU A 9 6.89 -0.64 -7.13
N LYS A 10 5.83 -1.17 -7.73
CA LYS A 10 5.84 -1.57 -9.15
C LYS A 10 4.44 -1.64 -9.73
N LYS A 11 4.38 -1.57 -11.07
CA LYS A 11 3.18 -1.76 -11.87
C LYS A 11 3.10 -3.22 -12.33
N LEU A 12 1.96 -3.90 -12.11
CA LEU A 12 1.71 -5.25 -12.64
C LEU A 12 1.06 -5.18 -14.02
N CYS A 13 0.03 -4.36 -14.15
CA CYS A 13 -0.70 -4.10 -15.39
C CYS A 13 -1.08 -2.61 -15.45
N ASN A 14 -1.70 -2.16 -16.53
CA ASN A 14 -2.18 -0.77 -16.65
C ASN A 14 -2.99 -0.29 -15.46
N ASN A 15 -3.84 -1.16 -14.90
CA ASN A 15 -4.78 -0.76 -13.85
C ASN A 15 -4.42 -1.32 -12.46
N ILE A 16 -3.37 -2.13 -12.32
CA ILE A 16 -3.03 -2.80 -11.06
C ILE A 16 -1.59 -2.47 -10.67
N LYS A 17 -1.44 -1.91 -9.46
CA LYS A 17 -0.16 -1.50 -8.89
C LYS A 17 0.06 -2.19 -7.55
N ILE A 18 1.32 -2.44 -7.20
CA ILE A 18 1.71 -2.97 -5.89
C ILE A 18 2.19 -1.80 -5.03
N ILE A 19 1.56 -1.66 -3.87
CA ILE A 19 1.92 -0.68 -2.85
C ILE A 19 2.65 -1.39 -1.73
N CYS A 20 3.77 -0.82 -1.31
CA CYS A 20 4.50 -1.23 -0.12
C CYS A 20 4.10 -0.34 1.06
N ILE A 21 3.66 -0.97 2.15
CA ILE A 21 3.37 -0.32 3.41
C ILE A 21 4.42 -0.77 4.41
N SER A 22 5.25 0.16 4.85
CA SER A 22 6.24 -0.08 5.89
C SER A 22 5.67 0.27 7.26
N TYR A 23 5.90 -0.59 8.25
CA TYR A 23 5.44 -0.39 9.62
C TYR A 23 6.44 -0.99 10.61
N TYR A 24 6.53 -0.41 11.79
CA TYR A 24 7.40 -0.91 12.85
C TYR A 24 6.68 -1.95 13.70
N ILE A 25 7.37 -3.05 13.99
CA ILE A 25 6.98 -4.02 15.00
C ILE A 25 8.04 -4.04 16.09
N TYR A 26 7.62 -3.94 17.35
CA TYR A 26 8.53 -4.07 18.48
C TYR A 26 8.91 -5.53 18.71
N ASN A 27 10.20 -5.82 18.79
CA ASN A 27 10.72 -7.13 19.16
C ASN A 27 11.09 -7.14 20.65
N PHE A 28 10.32 -7.86 21.45
CA PHE A 28 10.52 -7.98 22.90
C PHE A 28 11.83 -8.66 23.28
N LYS A 29 12.32 -9.63 22.47
CA LYS A 29 13.56 -10.36 22.76
C LYS A 29 14.78 -9.45 22.66
N TYR A 30 14.84 -8.59 21.65
CA TYR A 30 15.97 -7.70 21.40
C TYR A 30 15.73 -6.25 21.86
N LYS A 31 14.56 -5.96 22.44
CA LYS A 31 14.11 -4.61 22.84
C LYS A 31 14.29 -3.56 21.73
N LYS A 32 14.01 -3.92 20.47
CA LYS A 32 14.25 -3.08 19.29
C LYS A 32 13.04 -3.03 18.37
N LEU A 33 12.79 -1.88 17.75
CA LEU A 33 11.83 -1.72 16.65
C LEU A 33 12.41 -2.27 15.34
N ILE A 34 11.66 -3.15 14.70
CA ILE A 34 12.01 -3.76 13.41
C ILE A 34 11.05 -3.22 12.36
N LEU A 35 11.59 -2.71 11.25
CA LEU A 35 10.80 -2.33 10.09
C LEU A 35 10.33 -3.59 9.35
N LYS A 36 9.02 -3.71 9.13
CA LYS A 36 8.44 -4.72 8.25
C LYS A 36 7.67 -4.07 7.11
N ASN A 37 7.65 -4.75 5.98
CA ASN A 37 6.97 -4.33 4.76
C ASN A 37 5.79 -5.26 4.46
N LEU A 38 4.65 -4.67 4.15
CA LEU A 38 3.45 -5.36 3.68
C LEU A 38 3.17 -4.91 2.24
N TYR A 39 2.98 -5.86 1.34
CA TYR A 39 2.67 -5.58 -0.07
C TYR A 39 1.20 -5.79 -0.34
N ILE A 40 0.56 -4.81 -0.99
CA ILE A 40 -0.86 -4.90 -1.32
C ILE A 40 -1.10 -4.49 -2.77
N LYS A 41 -2.03 -5.17 -3.43
CA LYS A 41 -2.52 -4.82 -4.76
C LYS A 41 -3.59 -3.73 -4.67
N VAL A 42 -3.46 -2.73 -5.52
CA VAL A 42 -4.40 -1.63 -5.61
C VAL A 42 -4.79 -1.42 -7.06
N TYR A 43 -6.09 -1.20 -7.24
CA TYR A 43 -6.68 -0.94 -8.55
C TYR A 43 -6.74 0.58 -8.80
N ASP A 44 -6.05 1.02 -9.85
CA ASP A 44 -6.05 2.39 -10.33
C ASP A 44 -6.70 2.43 -11.72
N PHE A 45 -7.92 2.96 -11.79
CA PHE A 45 -8.66 3.07 -13.05
C PHE A 45 -8.13 4.19 -13.95
N ARG A 46 -7.69 5.30 -13.35
CA ARG A 46 -7.27 6.50 -14.09
C ARG A 46 -5.81 6.42 -14.52
N ASN A 47 -5.08 5.45 -13.96
CA ASN A 47 -3.65 5.22 -14.19
C ASN A 47 -2.79 6.47 -13.90
N GLU A 48 -3.25 7.34 -12.98
CA GLU A 48 -2.59 8.60 -12.61
C GLU A 48 -1.35 8.37 -11.73
N ILE A 49 -1.27 7.22 -11.07
CA ILE A 49 -0.20 6.92 -10.11
C ILE A 49 1.09 6.47 -10.80
N MET A 50 2.23 7.05 -10.44
CA MET A 50 3.53 6.62 -10.92
C MET A 50 4.26 5.73 -9.90
N ILE A 51 5.31 5.06 -10.37
CA ILE A 51 6.22 4.30 -9.48
C ILE A 51 6.91 5.32 -8.58
N ASN A 52 7.12 4.96 -7.30
CA ASN A 52 7.67 5.78 -6.22
C ASN A 52 6.73 6.85 -5.63
N ASP A 53 5.51 7.03 -6.16
CA ASP A 53 4.53 7.92 -5.53
C ASP A 53 4.12 7.41 -4.14
N TYR A 54 3.89 8.35 -3.22
CA TYR A 54 3.29 8.07 -1.93
C TYR A 54 1.77 8.23 -1.99
N ILE A 55 1.04 7.31 -1.38
CA ILE A 55 -0.41 7.22 -1.53
C ILE A 55 -1.08 6.92 -0.20
N ILE A 56 -2.17 7.64 0.05
CA ILE A 56 -3.12 7.31 1.10
C ILE A 56 -4.12 6.29 0.55
N ILE A 57 -4.19 5.13 1.20
CA ILE A 57 -5.10 4.06 0.87
C ILE A 57 -6.06 3.76 2.02
N ARG A 58 -7.25 3.33 1.63
CA ARG A 58 -8.32 2.89 2.53
C ARG A 58 -8.80 1.52 2.08
N PHE A 59 -9.08 0.65 3.04
CA PHE A 59 -9.69 -0.64 2.76
C PHE A 59 -11.07 -0.43 2.10
N TYR A 60 -11.29 -1.13 0.99
CA TYR A 60 -12.53 -1.12 0.22
C TYR A 60 -12.68 -2.48 -0.47
N LYS A 61 -13.71 -3.25 -0.10
CA LYS A 61 -13.95 -4.58 -0.66
C LYS A 61 -14.44 -4.46 -2.11
N LYS A 62 -13.54 -4.58 -3.09
CA LYS A 62 -13.89 -4.55 -4.53
C LYS A 62 -13.89 -5.94 -5.14
N SER A 63 -12.86 -6.75 -4.88
CA SER A 63 -12.74 -8.13 -5.40
C SER A 63 -11.96 -9.02 -4.44
N LYS A 64 -11.86 -10.32 -4.73
CA LYS A 64 -11.09 -11.28 -3.92
C LYS A 64 -9.65 -10.80 -3.68
N ASP A 65 -9.03 -10.18 -4.69
CA ASP A 65 -7.60 -9.85 -4.71
C ASP A 65 -7.28 -8.34 -4.65
N CYS A 66 -8.27 -7.46 -4.80
CA CYS A 66 -8.10 -6.00 -4.73
C CYS A 66 -9.09 -5.42 -3.71
N ASN A 67 -8.62 -5.29 -2.46
CA ASN A 67 -9.44 -4.83 -1.34
C ASN A 67 -9.08 -3.42 -0.85
N ASN A 68 -8.40 -2.63 -1.67
CA ASN A 68 -7.94 -1.29 -1.31
C ASN A 68 -8.31 -0.28 -2.39
N ARG A 69 -8.74 0.90 -1.96
CA ARG A 69 -9.00 2.06 -2.80
C ARG A 69 -8.01 3.18 -2.48
N ILE A 70 -7.55 3.86 -3.52
CA ILE A 70 -6.76 5.08 -3.42
C ILE A 70 -7.67 6.23 -2.99
N VAL A 71 -7.21 6.98 -1.99
CA VAL A 71 -7.90 8.18 -1.51
C VAL A 71 -7.23 9.41 -2.11
N LYS A 72 -5.89 9.48 -2.02
CA LYS A 72 -5.11 10.64 -2.46
C LYS A 72 -3.67 10.22 -2.76
N VAL A 73 -3.07 10.82 -3.78
CA VAL A 73 -1.61 10.81 -4.03
C VAL A 73 -1.00 11.98 -3.26
N LEU A 74 0.08 11.71 -2.53
CA LEU A 74 0.81 12.69 -1.72
C LEU A 74 1.90 13.37 -2.54
#